data_AF-A0A2X2DFC8-F1
#
_entry.id   AF-A0A2X2DFC8-F1
#
_cell.length_a   1.000
_cell.length_b   1.000
_cell.length_c   1.000
_cell.angle_alpha   90.00
_cell.angle_beta   90.00
_cell.angle_gamma   90.00
#
_symmetry.space_group_name_H-M   'P 1'
#
loop_
_entity.id
_entity.type
_entity.pdbx_description
1 polymer ?
#
loop_
_entity_poly.entity_id
_entity_poly.type
_entity_poly.pdbx_seq_one_letter_code
_entity_poly.pdbx_strand_id
1 'polypeptide(L)'
;MVGALILKSNINNKGILSGKGKINKLAVYSGGIVSPGHSIGTINIDDTVIFNSGSNYHVEINSQGDSDKIISLGTATLNGGMVNVSLENSQNLLTKDDVQSLYNTKYTILTADHGVNGQFTDVNPNYLFLGTTLSYDKNSVILNVGRNNTAFSSVAKTKNQLSIANAIDALPLGHPIYESIIRMDTGNDARSAYNQLTGQIHADILSNQLNNSRQIKENTPLSD
;
A
#
# COMPACT_ATOMS: atom_id res chain seq x y z
N MET A 1 2.09 -42.23 -16.38
CA MET A 1 1.19 -41.84 -15.27
C MET A 1 2.00 -40.89 -14.38
N VAL A 2 1.94 -39.58 -14.66
CA VAL A 2 2.69 -38.59 -13.86
C VAL A 2 1.79 -38.22 -12.70
N GLY A 3 2.14 -38.68 -11.50
CA GLY A 3 1.35 -38.47 -10.29
C GLY A 3 1.23 -36.98 -9.99
N ALA A 4 0.03 -36.44 -10.07
CA ALA A 4 -0.29 -35.14 -9.51
C ALA A 4 -0.10 -35.23 -7.99
N LEU A 5 0.98 -34.66 -7.49
CA LEU A 5 1.23 -34.55 -6.07
C LEU A 5 0.18 -33.57 -5.52
N ILE A 6 -0.86 -34.10 -4.86
CA ILE A 6 -1.84 -33.29 -4.12
C ILE A 6 -1.12 -32.75 -2.87
N LEU A 7 -0.26 -31.75 -3.05
CA LEU A 7 0.36 -31.04 -1.94
C LEU A 7 -0.66 -30.07 -1.37
N LYS A 8 -1.28 -30.44 -0.26
CA LYS A 8 -1.80 -29.47 0.70
C LYS A 8 -0.59 -28.92 1.45
N SER A 9 -0.21 -27.68 1.19
CA SER A 9 0.87 -27.05 1.94
C SER A 9 0.27 -26.31 3.15
N ASN A 10 0.56 -26.83 4.34
CA ASN A 10 0.31 -26.13 5.59
C ASN A 10 1.64 -25.55 6.08
N ILE A 11 1.76 -24.23 5.99
CA ILE A 11 2.97 -23.56 6.47
C ILE A 11 2.76 -23.17 7.92
N ASN A 12 3.37 -23.91 8.82
CA ASN A 12 3.33 -23.67 10.27
C ASN A 12 4.48 -22.74 10.71
N ASN A 13 4.62 -22.51 12.01
CA ASN A 13 5.62 -21.60 12.58
C ASN A 13 7.04 -21.84 11.99
N LYS A 14 7.62 -20.80 11.39
CA LYS A 14 8.92 -20.76 10.68
C LYS A 14 8.99 -21.56 9.37
N GLY A 15 7.90 -22.16 8.91
CA GLY A 15 7.84 -22.72 7.57
C GLY A 15 7.91 -21.60 6.53
N ILE A 16 8.69 -21.82 5.47
CA ILE A 16 8.80 -20.90 4.34
C ILE A 16 8.39 -21.66 3.08
N LEU A 17 7.39 -21.13 2.38
CA LEU A 17 7.13 -21.49 1.00
C LEU A 17 7.72 -20.41 0.10
N SER A 18 8.72 -20.78 -0.71
CA SER A 18 9.27 -19.88 -1.73
C SER A 18 9.43 -20.54 -3.09
N GLY A 19 9.76 -19.75 -4.10
CA GLY A 19 9.94 -20.21 -5.47
C GLY A 19 8.71 -19.99 -6.36
N LYS A 20 8.82 -20.48 -7.60
CA LYS A 20 7.76 -20.41 -8.61
C LYS A 20 7.13 -21.79 -8.73
N GLY A 21 5.83 -21.88 -8.97
CA GLY A 21 5.21 -23.18 -9.14
C GLY A 21 3.70 -23.19 -9.04
N LYS A 22 3.18 -24.41 -8.95
CA LYS A 22 1.76 -24.71 -8.89
C LYS A 22 1.47 -25.61 -7.70
N ILE A 23 0.49 -25.25 -6.89
CA ILE A 23 0.08 -25.96 -5.68
C ILE A 23 -1.44 -26.13 -5.73
N ASN A 24 -1.97 -27.22 -5.20
CA ASN A 24 -3.43 -27.39 -5.20
C ASN A 24 -4.10 -26.41 -4.23
N LYS A 25 -3.72 -26.46 -2.94
CA LYS A 25 -4.27 -25.62 -1.88
C LYS A 25 -3.17 -25.14 -0.94
N LEU A 26 -3.27 -23.88 -0.51
CA LEU A 26 -2.31 -23.26 0.41
C LEU A 26 -3.02 -22.74 1.66
N ALA A 27 -2.53 -23.14 2.83
CA ALA A 27 -2.91 -22.53 4.10
C ALA A 27 -1.66 -22.10 4.86
N VAL A 28 -1.57 -20.81 5.14
CA VAL A 28 -0.47 -20.19 5.90
C VAL A 28 -0.97 -19.92 7.31
N TYR A 29 -0.32 -20.54 8.28
CA TYR A 29 -0.64 -20.39 9.70
C TYR A 29 0.31 -19.39 10.37
N SER A 30 0.06 -19.12 11.65
CA SER A 30 0.89 -18.20 12.43
C SER A 30 2.37 -18.58 12.38
N GLY A 31 3.22 -17.59 12.09
CA GLY A 31 4.66 -17.73 11.90
C GLY A 31 5.07 -18.34 10.56
N GLY A 32 4.12 -18.73 9.70
CA GLY A 32 4.40 -19.19 8.35
C GLY A 32 4.67 -18.03 7.39
N ILE A 33 5.55 -18.25 6.42
CA ILE A 33 5.95 -17.26 5.40
C ILE A 33 5.70 -17.83 4.01
N VAL A 34 5.11 -17.02 3.14
CA VAL A 34 5.04 -17.28 1.69
C VAL A 34 5.77 -16.15 0.97
N SER A 35 6.70 -16.48 0.08
CA SER A 35 7.50 -15.54 -0.71
C SER A 35 7.64 -16.09 -2.13
N PRO A 36 6.75 -15.74 -3.07
CA PRO A 36 6.88 -16.17 -4.45
C PRO A 36 8.28 -15.90 -5.00
N GLY A 37 8.81 -16.81 -5.81
CA GLY A 37 10.08 -16.61 -6.52
C GLY A 37 11.38 -16.76 -5.71
N HIS A 38 12.43 -16.17 -6.28
CA HIS A 38 13.83 -15.99 -5.82
C HIS A 38 14.31 -14.74 -6.59
N SER A 39 13.77 -13.55 -6.28
CA SER A 39 13.32 -12.48 -7.21
C SER A 39 11.84 -12.67 -7.62
N ILE A 40 11.25 -11.63 -8.19
CA ILE A 40 9.86 -11.54 -8.64
C ILE A 40 9.38 -12.83 -9.34
N GLY A 41 8.31 -13.40 -8.80
CA GLY A 41 7.76 -14.67 -9.21
C GLY A 41 6.27 -14.83 -8.93
N THR A 42 5.74 -15.94 -9.43
CA THR A 42 4.34 -16.28 -9.27
C THR A 42 4.16 -17.69 -8.72
N ILE A 43 3.30 -17.82 -7.72
CA ILE A 43 2.78 -19.09 -7.23
C ILE A 43 1.32 -19.21 -7.68
N ASN A 44 1.01 -20.29 -8.39
CA ASN A 44 -0.34 -20.60 -8.85
C ASN A 44 -0.99 -21.61 -7.88
N ILE A 45 -2.22 -21.33 -7.47
CA ILE A 45 -3.03 -22.15 -6.58
C ILE A 45 -4.27 -22.62 -7.35
N ASP A 46 -4.45 -23.93 -7.53
CA ASP A 46 -5.59 -24.48 -8.29
C ASP A 46 -6.94 -24.32 -7.60
N ASP A 47 -6.92 -24.24 -6.28
CA ASP A 47 -8.10 -24.05 -5.45
C ASP A 47 -7.85 -22.84 -4.54
N THR A 48 -7.96 -23.01 -3.23
CA THR A 48 -8.06 -21.92 -2.27
C THR A 48 -6.70 -21.54 -1.70
N VAL A 49 -6.46 -20.25 -1.50
CA VAL A 49 -5.38 -19.74 -0.64
C VAL A 49 -5.96 -19.18 0.66
N ILE A 50 -5.39 -19.56 1.80
CA ILE A 50 -5.82 -19.10 3.12
C ILE A 50 -4.62 -18.49 3.85
N PHE A 51 -4.74 -17.22 4.24
CA PHE A 51 -3.84 -16.58 5.21
C PHE A 51 -4.54 -16.49 6.55
N ASN A 52 -3.96 -17.09 7.58
CA ASN A 52 -4.47 -16.99 8.95
C ASN A 52 -3.74 -15.89 9.73
N SER A 53 -4.35 -15.42 10.82
CA SER A 53 -3.71 -14.45 11.71
C SER A 53 -2.29 -14.91 12.13
N GLY A 54 -1.34 -13.98 12.11
CA GLY A 54 0.07 -14.22 12.38
C GLY A 54 0.89 -14.82 11.21
N SER A 55 0.27 -15.09 10.05
CA SER A 55 1.00 -15.46 8.84
C SER A 55 1.67 -14.26 8.17
N ASN A 56 2.63 -14.52 7.28
CA ASN A 56 3.37 -13.49 6.55
C ASN A 56 3.37 -13.77 5.05
N TYR A 57 3.09 -12.74 4.26
CA TYR A 57 3.25 -12.73 2.81
C TYR A 57 4.36 -11.74 2.44
N HIS A 58 5.49 -12.26 1.95
CA HIS A 58 6.61 -11.46 1.49
C HIS A 58 6.44 -11.19 -0.01
N VAL A 59 6.55 -9.92 -0.38
CA VAL A 59 6.35 -9.45 -1.76
C VAL A 59 7.58 -8.65 -2.18
N GLU A 60 8.30 -9.14 -3.18
CA GLU A 60 9.30 -8.37 -3.90
C GLU A 60 8.63 -7.49 -4.98
N ILE A 61 9.09 -6.25 -5.13
CA ILE A 61 8.65 -5.31 -6.19
C ILE A 61 9.84 -4.64 -6.88
N ASN A 62 9.62 -4.09 -8.08
CA ASN A 62 10.62 -3.28 -8.80
C ASN A 62 10.04 -1.95 -9.36
N SER A 63 10.91 -1.12 -9.93
CA SER A 63 10.54 0.17 -10.52
C SER A 63 9.87 0.07 -11.89
N GLN A 64 9.83 -1.12 -12.49
CA GLN A 64 9.15 -1.41 -13.75
C GLN A 64 7.66 -1.70 -13.56
N GLY A 65 7.20 -1.82 -12.30
CA GLY A 65 5.82 -2.16 -11.98
C GLY A 65 5.57 -3.66 -11.81
N ASP A 66 6.63 -4.48 -11.81
CA ASP A 66 6.52 -5.91 -11.55
C ASP A 66 6.52 -6.21 -10.05
N SER A 67 5.82 -7.27 -9.66
CA SER A 67 5.79 -7.76 -8.28
C SER A 67 5.68 -9.26 -8.21
N ASP A 68 6.05 -9.81 -7.05
CA ASP A 68 5.59 -11.11 -6.64
C ASP A 68 4.07 -11.21 -6.66
N LYS A 69 3.58 -12.40 -7.01
CA LYS A 69 2.15 -12.65 -7.14
C LYS A 69 1.71 -14.03 -6.70
N ILE A 70 0.57 -14.09 -6.03
CA ILE A 70 -0.19 -15.34 -5.84
C ILE A 70 -1.43 -15.28 -6.74
N ILE A 71 -1.62 -16.31 -7.57
CA ILE A 71 -2.79 -16.46 -8.44
C ILE A 71 -3.56 -17.68 -7.95
N SER A 72 -4.78 -17.49 -7.46
CA SER A 72 -5.69 -18.56 -7.06
C SER A 72 -6.80 -18.70 -8.10
N LEU A 73 -6.99 -19.92 -8.63
CA LEU A 73 -8.16 -20.27 -9.45
C LEU A 73 -9.40 -20.51 -8.57
N GLY A 74 -9.24 -20.60 -7.26
CA GLY A 74 -10.30 -20.68 -6.25
C GLY A 74 -10.57 -19.33 -5.59
N THR A 75 -10.84 -19.37 -4.28
CA THR A 75 -11.00 -18.18 -3.43
C THR A 75 -9.70 -17.83 -2.70
N ALA A 76 -9.57 -16.57 -2.30
CA ALA A 76 -8.60 -16.16 -1.29
C ALA A 76 -9.31 -15.79 0.00
N THR A 77 -9.00 -16.51 1.09
CA THR A 77 -9.53 -16.23 2.43
C THR A 77 -8.44 -15.60 3.29
N LEU A 78 -8.61 -14.34 3.64
CA LEU A 78 -7.66 -13.54 4.41
C LEU A 78 -8.22 -13.30 5.81
N ASN A 79 -7.88 -14.17 6.75
CA ASN A 79 -8.27 -14.08 8.16
C ASN A 79 -7.31 -13.19 8.98
N GLY A 80 -6.54 -12.32 8.31
CA GLY A 80 -5.43 -11.54 8.86
C GLY A 80 -4.07 -11.92 8.24
N GLY A 81 -3.00 -11.62 8.98
CA GLY A 81 -1.62 -11.79 8.51
C GLY A 81 -1.00 -10.48 8.04
N MET A 82 0.31 -10.49 7.82
CA MET A 82 1.10 -9.30 7.46
C MET A 82 1.63 -9.41 6.05
N VAL A 83 1.53 -8.35 5.27
CA VAL A 83 2.27 -8.23 4.00
C VAL A 83 3.58 -7.47 4.29
N ASN A 84 4.71 -8.03 3.86
CA ASN A 84 6.04 -7.43 4.03
C ASN A 84 6.64 -7.18 2.66
N VAL A 85 6.98 -5.93 2.35
CA VAL A 85 7.41 -5.52 1.01
C VAL A 85 8.89 -5.18 0.97
N SER A 86 9.62 -5.75 0.02
CA SER A 86 11.03 -5.47 -0.27
C SER A 86 11.23 -5.15 -1.75
N LEU A 87 12.38 -4.56 -2.07
CA LEU A 87 12.83 -4.51 -3.46
C LEU A 87 13.23 -5.92 -3.92
N GLU A 88 13.11 -6.16 -5.22
CA GLU A 88 13.65 -7.35 -5.88
C GLU A 88 15.11 -7.59 -5.47
N ASN A 89 15.42 -8.83 -5.08
CA ASN A 89 16.75 -9.26 -4.62
C ASN A 89 17.20 -8.63 -3.29
N SER A 90 16.30 -7.98 -2.55
CA SER A 90 16.55 -7.47 -1.20
C SER A 90 15.85 -8.33 -0.15
N GLN A 91 16.56 -8.57 0.96
CA GLN A 91 15.99 -9.23 2.14
C GLN A 91 15.42 -8.23 3.16
N ASN A 92 15.68 -6.93 2.97
CA ASN A 92 15.18 -5.87 3.83
C ASN A 92 13.88 -5.29 3.26
N LEU A 93 13.00 -4.86 4.16
CA LEU A 93 11.84 -4.05 3.78
C LEU A 93 12.29 -2.82 3.00
N LEU A 94 11.40 -2.28 2.16
CA LEU A 94 11.64 -1.01 1.48
C LEU A 94 12.14 0.03 2.47
N THR A 95 13.17 0.78 2.08
CA THR A 95 13.59 1.97 2.81
C THR A 95 12.64 3.13 2.51
N LYS A 96 12.77 4.23 3.25
CA LYS A 96 11.99 5.45 2.97
C LYS A 96 12.32 6.00 1.57
N ASP A 97 13.59 5.96 1.18
CA ASP A 97 14.04 6.42 -0.13
C ASP A 97 13.47 5.53 -1.24
N ASP A 98 13.38 4.21 -1.01
CA ASP A 98 12.72 3.30 -1.96
C ASP A 98 11.23 3.67 -2.13
N VAL A 99 10.51 3.88 -1.02
CA VAL A 99 9.10 4.30 -1.05
C VAL A 99 8.92 5.64 -1.77
N GLN A 100 9.85 6.59 -1.60
CA GLN A 100 9.81 7.86 -2.33
C GLN A 100 10.09 7.69 -3.82
N SER A 101 11.02 6.82 -4.20
CA SER A 101 11.35 6.53 -5.60
C SER A 101 10.21 5.84 -6.34
N LEU A 102 9.43 5.04 -5.61
CA LEU A 102 8.26 4.29 -6.09
C LEU A 102 6.94 5.00 -5.74
N TYR A 103 6.98 6.32 -5.51
CA TYR A 103 5.78 7.04 -5.07
C TYR A 103 4.64 6.92 -6.09
N ASN A 104 3.44 6.58 -5.60
CA ASN A 104 2.22 6.42 -6.38
C ASN A 104 2.26 5.26 -7.39
N THR A 105 3.06 4.21 -7.13
CA THR A 105 3.03 2.96 -7.89
C THR A 105 2.07 1.95 -7.26
N LYS A 106 1.55 1.04 -8.09
CA LYS A 106 0.59 0.01 -7.69
C LYS A 106 1.00 -1.35 -8.24
N TYR A 107 0.78 -2.38 -7.44
CA TYR A 107 1.15 -3.76 -7.76
C TYR A 107 0.01 -4.73 -7.41
N THR A 108 -0.37 -5.60 -8.34
CA THR A 108 -1.36 -6.64 -8.06
C THR A 108 -0.66 -7.86 -7.49
N ILE A 109 -0.71 -8.02 -6.16
CA ILE A 109 0.05 -9.05 -5.43
C ILE A 109 -0.76 -10.35 -5.24
N LEU A 110 -2.08 -10.28 -5.28
CA LEU A 110 -2.92 -11.48 -5.18
C LEU A 110 -4.13 -11.35 -6.10
N THR A 111 -4.45 -12.43 -6.81
CA THR A 111 -5.73 -12.59 -7.52
C THR A 111 -6.41 -13.89 -7.14
N ALA A 112 -7.74 -13.89 -7.09
CA ALA A 112 -8.57 -15.06 -6.82
C ALA A 112 -9.82 -15.08 -7.72
N ASP A 113 -9.97 -16.09 -8.57
CA ASP A 113 -11.06 -16.15 -9.57
C ASP A 113 -12.46 -16.21 -8.93
N HIS A 114 -12.58 -16.86 -7.77
CA HIS A 114 -13.81 -16.95 -7.00
C HIS A 114 -13.93 -15.91 -5.88
N GLY A 115 -13.03 -14.93 -5.87
CA GLY A 115 -13.11 -13.73 -5.02
C GLY A 115 -12.18 -13.73 -3.80
N VAL A 116 -11.97 -12.53 -3.27
CA VAL A 116 -11.19 -12.27 -2.05
C VAL A 116 -12.16 -12.02 -0.88
N ASN A 117 -12.02 -12.80 0.18
CA ASN A 117 -12.83 -12.73 1.39
C ASN A 117 -11.95 -12.35 2.58
N GLY A 118 -12.28 -11.25 3.27
CA GLY A 118 -11.48 -10.72 4.37
C GLY A 118 -10.32 -9.84 3.90
N GLN A 119 -9.38 -9.55 4.81
CA GLN A 119 -8.25 -8.65 4.57
C GLN A 119 -7.01 -9.13 5.34
N PHE A 120 -5.82 -8.79 4.85
CA PHE A 120 -4.62 -8.80 5.68
C PHE A 120 -4.77 -7.81 6.84
N THR A 121 -4.12 -8.10 7.96
CA THR A 121 -4.16 -7.24 9.14
C THR A 121 -3.47 -5.91 8.88
N ASP A 122 -2.30 -5.93 8.24
CA ASP A 122 -1.54 -4.73 7.91
C ASP A 122 -0.47 -5.04 6.83
N VAL A 123 0.22 -4.00 6.37
CA VAL A 123 1.31 -4.07 5.40
C VAL A 123 2.50 -3.21 5.85
N ASN A 124 3.70 -3.71 5.62
CA ASN A 124 4.96 -3.05 5.93
C ASN A 124 5.77 -2.78 4.66
N PRO A 125 6.58 -1.71 4.65
CA PRO A 125 6.85 -0.79 5.76
C PRO A 125 5.90 0.43 5.80
N ASN A 126 5.86 1.08 6.96
CA ASN A 126 5.18 2.36 7.18
C ASN A 126 6.13 3.37 7.87
N TYR A 127 6.23 4.56 7.27
CA TYR A 127 6.91 5.75 7.80
C TYR A 127 5.87 6.79 8.23
N LEU A 128 6.28 8.04 8.46
CA LEU A 128 5.40 9.06 9.00
C LEU A 128 4.13 9.26 8.16
N PHE A 129 4.29 9.70 6.90
CA PHE A 129 3.17 9.94 5.96
C PHE A 129 3.26 9.09 4.69
N LEU A 130 4.33 8.31 4.57
CA LEU A 130 4.63 7.45 3.42
C LEU A 130 4.76 6.01 3.89
N GLY A 131 4.54 5.07 2.99
CA GLY A 131 4.72 3.66 3.25
C GLY A 131 4.03 2.83 2.19
N THR A 132 3.43 1.75 2.67
CA THR A 132 2.68 0.80 1.87
C THR A 132 1.25 0.71 2.37
N THR A 133 0.29 0.56 1.47
CA THR A 133 -1.12 0.33 1.82
C THR A 133 -1.72 -0.73 0.92
N LEU A 134 -2.79 -1.37 1.38
CA LEU A 134 -3.51 -2.37 0.59
C LEU A 134 -4.89 -1.83 0.22
N SER A 135 -5.26 -2.01 -1.04
CA SER A 135 -6.63 -1.84 -1.52
C SER A 135 -7.16 -3.16 -2.05
N TYR A 136 -8.46 -3.37 -1.91
CA TYR A 136 -9.12 -4.63 -2.21
C TYR A 136 -10.22 -4.42 -3.23
N ASP A 137 -10.14 -5.20 -4.31
CA ASP A 137 -11.23 -5.37 -5.26
C ASP A 137 -11.89 -6.73 -5.04
N LYS A 138 -12.99 -7.00 -5.75
CA LYS A 138 -13.72 -8.28 -5.66
C LYS A 138 -12.82 -9.51 -5.79
N ASN A 139 -11.82 -9.44 -6.67
CA ASN A 139 -10.98 -10.56 -7.07
C ASN A 139 -9.47 -10.33 -6.85
N SER A 140 -9.08 -9.20 -6.25
CA SER A 140 -7.67 -8.79 -6.22
C SER A 140 -7.28 -8.08 -4.92
N VAL A 141 -6.03 -8.28 -4.52
CA VAL A 141 -5.34 -7.43 -3.53
C VAL A 141 -4.30 -6.61 -4.27
N ILE A 142 -4.40 -5.29 -4.14
CA ILE A 142 -3.50 -4.31 -4.75
C ILE A 142 -2.65 -3.69 -3.64
N LEU A 143 -1.34 -3.79 -3.78
CA LEU A 143 -0.35 -3.06 -3.00
C LEU A 143 -0.15 -1.67 -3.62
N ASN A 144 -0.22 -0.62 -2.81
CA ASN A 144 0.07 0.75 -3.19
C ASN A 144 1.30 1.23 -2.42
N VAL A 145 2.26 1.85 -3.12
CA VAL A 145 3.44 2.47 -2.53
C VAL A 145 3.29 3.99 -2.62
N GLY A 146 3.43 4.70 -1.50
CA GLY A 146 3.25 6.15 -1.46
C GLY A 146 2.63 6.63 -0.17
N ARG A 147 1.61 7.51 -0.25
CA ARG A 147 0.91 8.04 0.93
C ARG A 147 0.27 6.91 1.74
N ASN A 148 0.53 6.90 3.05
CA ASN A 148 -0.18 6.02 3.98
C ASN A 148 -1.39 6.73 4.62
N ASN A 149 -2.08 6.04 5.52
CA ASN A 149 -3.29 6.53 6.17
C ASN A 149 -3.02 7.53 7.31
N THR A 150 -1.77 7.94 7.55
CA THR A 150 -1.44 8.91 8.59
C THR A 150 -1.77 10.33 8.13
N ALA A 151 -2.78 10.93 8.75
CA ALA A 151 -3.15 12.32 8.47
C ALA A 151 -2.04 13.30 8.89
N PHE A 152 -1.88 14.42 8.18
CA PHE A 152 -0.90 15.45 8.56
C PHE A 152 -1.22 16.05 9.93
N SER A 153 -2.49 16.09 10.29
CA SER A 153 -2.98 16.55 11.60
C SER A 153 -2.58 15.66 12.76
N SER A 154 -2.27 14.38 12.54
CA SER A 154 -1.94 13.42 13.60
C SER A 154 -0.71 13.81 14.43
N VAL A 155 0.19 14.61 13.84
CA VAL A 155 1.42 15.09 14.51
C VAL A 155 1.28 16.50 15.06
N ALA A 156 0.15 17.19 14.86
CA ALA A 156 -0.06 18.53 15.38
C ALA A 156 -0.16 18.53 16.92
N LYS A 157 0.43 19.54 17.57
CA LYS A 157 0.33 19.73 19.03
C LYS A 157 -0.44 20.98 19.45
N THR A 158 -0.64 21.94 18.54
CA THR A 158 -1.38 23.18 18.81
C THR A 158 -2.57 23.30 17.86
N LYS A 159 -3.57 24.10 18.25
CA LYS A 159 -4.74 24.39 17.40
C LYS A 159 -4.32 24.99 16.05
N ASN A 160 -3.32 25.87 16.05
CA ASN A 160 -2.79 26.45 14.82
C ASN A 160 -2.15 25.39 13.90
N GLN A 161 -1.32 24.51 14.46
CA GLN A 161 -0.72 23.40 13.69
C GLN A 161 -1.79 22.47 13.12
N LEU A 162 -2.84 22.20 13.89
CA LEU A 162 -3.96 21.36 13.44
C LEU A 162 -4.69 22.01 12.26
N SER A 163 -5.03 23.30 12.37
CA SER A 163 -5.67 24.05 11.29
C SER A 163 -4.81 24.05 10.03
N ILE A 164 -3.51 24.32 10.17
CA ILE A 164 -2.55 24.30 9.05
C ILE A 164 -2.43 22.92 8.43
N ALA A 165 -2.28 21.86 9.22
CA ALA A 165 -2.17 20.50 8.71
C ALA A 165 -3.41 20.06 7.91
N ASN A 166 -4.61 20.37 8.40
CA ASN A 166 -5.85 20.11 7.68
C ASN A 166 -5.94 20.92 6.38
N ALA A 167 -5.47 22.17 6.41
CA ALA A 167 -5.35 23.03 5.25
C ALA A 167 -4.43 22.43 4.17
N ILE A 168 -3.28 21.87 4.58
CA ILE A 168 -2.34 21.19 3.69
C ILE A 168 -2.95 19.91 3.12
N ASP A 169 -3.66 19.12 3.94
CA ASP A 169 -4.36 17.91 3.48
C ASP A 169 -5.42 18.18 2.41
N ALA A 170 -5.96 19.40 2.35
CA ALA A 170 -6.94 19.83 1.34
C ALA A 170 -6.31 20.36 0.04
N LEU A 171 -4.97 20.49 -0.04
CA LEU A 171 -4.28 20.92 -1.24
C LEU A 171 -4.31 19.80 -2.31
N PRO A 172 -4.30 20.15 -3.61
CA PRO A 172 -4.21 19.16 -4.66
C PRO A 172 -2.87 18.41 -4.62
N LEU A 173 -2.89 17.15 -5.04
CA LEU A 173 -1.66 16.36 -5.25
C LEU A 173 -0.72 17.12 -6.21
N GLY A 174 0.59 17.08 -5.94
CA GLY A 174 1.58 17.85 -6.68
C GLY A 174 1.77 19.30 -6.21
N HIS A 175 0.94 19.81 -5.27
CA HIS A 175 1.18 21.14 -4.70
C HIS A 175 2.50 21.18 -3.92
N PRO A 176 3.41 22.16 -4.13
CA PRO A 176 4.74 22.17 -3.52
C PRO A 176 4.75 22.02 -1.99
N ILE A 177 3.80 22.66 -1.30
CA ILE A 177 3.63 22.53 0.15
C ILE A 177 3.23 21.11 0.55
N TYR A 178 2.24 20.52 -0.13
CA TYR A 178 1.80 19.14 0.12
C TYR A 178 2.97 18.17 -0.06
N GLU A 179 3.67 18.33 -1.18
CA GLU A 179 4.81 17.55 -1.62
C GLU A 179 6.01 17.67 -0.67
N SER A 180 6.20 18.83 -0.04
CA SER A 180 7.21 19.01 1.01
C SER A 180 6.83 18.29 2.30
N ILE A 181 5.59 18.45 2.77
CA ILE A 181 5.14 17.87 4.04
C ILE A 181 5.08 16.34 3.97
N ILE A 182 4.60 15.77 2.87
CA ILE A 182 4.47 14.32 2.75
C ILE A 182 5.82 13.60 2.85
N ARG A 183 6.91 14.28 2.48
CA ARG A 183 8.28 13.73 2.54
C ARG A 183 8.96 13.89 3.91
N MET A 184 8.31 14.47 4.92
CA MET A 184 8.90 14.68 6.25
C MET A 184 9.22 13.36 6.98
N ASP A 185 10.33 13.35 7.72
CA ASP A 185 10.79 12.18 8.49
C ASP A 185 10.11 12.07 9.83
N THR A 186 9.99 13.19 10.53
CA THR A 186 9.51 13.20 11.91
C THR A 186 8.36 14.16 12.12
N GLY A 187 7.53 13.87 13.12
CA GLY A 187 6.50 14.82 13.54
C GLY A 187 7.08 16.16 14.02
N ASN A 188 8.34 16.21 14.47
CA ASN A 188 9.00 17.47 14.82
C ASN A 188 9.23 18.33 13.57
N ASP A 189 9.73 17.74 12.48
CA ASP A 189 10.00 18.46 11.24
C ASP A 189 8.70 18.97 10.62
N ALA A 190 7.67 18.11 10.58
CA ALA A 190 6.34 18.49 10.13
C ALA A 190 5.76 19.67 10.94
N ARG A 191 5.88 19.63 12.29
CA ARG A 191 5.44 20.74 13.14
C ARG A 191 6.24 22.02 12.93
N SER A 192 7.54 21.93 12.71
CA SER A 192 8.39 23.08 12.36
C SER A 192 7.92 23.71 11.06
N ALA A 193 7.62 22.90 10.04
CA ALA A 193 7.06 23.37 8.78
C ALA A 193 5.69 24.04 8.97
N TYR A 194 4.77 23.45 9.76
CA TYR A 194 3.46 24.07 10.04
C TYR A 194 3.57 25.46 10.66
N ASN A 195 4.57 25.68 11.53
CA ASN A 195 4.80 26.99 12.15
C ASN A 195 5.34 28.03 11.16
N GLN A 196 6.12 27.61 10.16
CA GLN A 196 6.67 28.49 9.12
C GLN A 196 5.61 28.88 8.08
N LEU A 197 4.67 27.99 7.79
CA LEU A 197 3.70 28.14 6.70
C LEU A 197 2.46 28.97 7.06
N THR A 198 2.43 29.62 8.22
CA THR A 198 1.24 30.32 8.74
C THR A 198 0.72 31.43 7.83
N GLY A 199 1.59 32.18 7.14
CA GLY A 199 1.19 33.23 6.20
C GLY A 199 0.94 32.73 4.76
N GLN A 200 1.80 31.85 4.25
CA GLN A 200 1.77 31.43 2.84
C GLN A 200 0.61 30.48 2.52
N ILE A 201 0.26 29.58 3.43
CA ILE A 201 -0.86 28.64 3.23
C ILE A 201 -2.21 29.34 3.10
N HIS A 202 -2.41 30.45 3.83
CA HIS A 202 -3.64 31.22 3.72
C HIS A 202 -3.80 31.81 2.31
N ALA A 203 -2.71 32.31 1.71
CA ALA A 203 -2.72 32.82 0.34
C ALA A 203 -2.95 31.71 -0.71
N ASP A 204 -2.34 30.55 -0.53
CA ASP A 204 -2.46 29.42 -1.47
C ASP A 204 -3.87 28.80 -1.44
N ILE A 205 -4.48 28.66 -0.25
CA ILE A 205 -5.85 28.15 -0.12
C ILE A 205 -6.87 29.11 -0.75
N LEU A 206 -6.75 30.41 -0.49
CA LEU A 206 -7.60 31.41 -1.13
C LEU A 206 -7.46 31.38 -2.65
N SER A 207 -6.23 31.25 -3.15
CA SER A 207 -5.96 31.11 -4.59
C SER A 207 -6.60 29.85 -5.16
N ASN A 208 -6.51 28.71 -4.48
CA ASN A 208 -7.16 27.46 -4.90
C ASN A 208 -8.70 27.57 -4.87
N GLN A 209 -9.29 28.17 -3.84
CA GLN A 209 -10.75 28.39 -3.77
C GLN A 209 -11.24 29.31 -4.88
N LEU A 210 -10.49 30.37 -5.21
CA LEU A 210 -10.80 31.27 -6.33
C LEU A 210 -10.67 30.55 -7.68
N ASN A 211 -9.64 29.73 -7.87
CA ASN A 211 -9.45 28.94 -9.09
C ASN A 211 -10.56 27.91 -9.29
N ASN A 212 -10.94 27.18 -8.23
CA ASN A 212 -12.06 26.24 -8.27
C ASN A 212 -13.38 26.96 -8.56
N SER A 213 -13.60 28.14 -7.97
CA SER A 213 -14.79 28.95 -8.25
C SER A 213 -14.87 29.46 -9.69
N ARG A 214 -13.72 29.71 -10.34
CA ARG A 214 -13.66 30.06 -11.77
C ARG A 214 -13.97 28.86 -12.66
N GLN A 215 -13.39 27.69 -12.39
CA GLN A 215 -13.65 26.47 -13.17
C GLN A 215 -15.12 26.03 -13.13
N ILE A 216 -15.81 26.21 -12.00
CA ILE A 216 -17.24 25.89 -11.88
C ILE A 216 -18.10 26.83 -12.73
N LYS A 217 -17.74 28.12 -12.80
CA LYS A 217 -18.48 29.10 -13.62
C LYS A 217 -18.31 28.87 -15.12
N GLU A 218 -17.14 28.41 -15.56
CA GLU A 218 -16.87 28.10 -16.97
C GLU A 218 -17.52 26.80 -17.45
N ASN A 219 -17.82 25.86 -16.53
CA ASN A 219 -18.47 24.58 -16.83
C ASN A 219 -20.00 24.58 -16.64
N THR A 220 -20.64 25.73 -16.41
CA THR A 220 -22.11 25.81 -16.38
C THR A 220 -22.59 26.15 -17.80
N PRO A 221 -23.20 25.24 -18.57
CA PRO A 221 -23.75 25.59 -19.87
C PRO A 221 -24.93 26.55 -19.65
N LEU A 222 -24.96 27.65 -20.39
CA LEU A 222 -26.18 28.43 -20.56
C LEU A 222 -27.19 27.53 -21.25
N SER A 223 -28.17 27.03 -20.49
CA SER A 223 -29.36 26.40 -21.03
C SER A 223 -30.28 27.50 -21.55
N ASP A 224 -30.25 27.74 -22.86
CA ASP A 224 -31.32 28.41 -23.60
C ASP A 224 -32.41 27.40 -24.01
#